data_AF-A0A7Y5LZA4-F1
#
_entry.id   AF-A0A7Y5LZA4-F1
#
_cell.length_a   1.000
_cell.length_b   1.000
_cell.length_c   1.000
_cell.angle_alpha   90.00
_cell.angle_beta   90.00
_cell.angle_gamma   90.00
#
_symmetry.space_group_name_H-M   'P 1'
#
loop_
_entity.id
_entity.type
_entity.pdbx_description
1 polymer ?
#
loop_
_entity_poly.entity_id
_entity_poly.type
_entity_poly.pdbx_seq_one_letter_code
_entity_poly.pdbx_strand_id
1 'polypeptide(L)'
;SAPLPATRGDLVALIDARIAERGGAAPEWKPPPPKPRLTVEEAGAEMGLTPFEVDAVRSAYQAAEAELIASVMGTADLDAIKEEVAAAKEDPDRKAALVQKAVGNVIRNLGKMMTIEDRRDRDLRRVLSEEQVKKLKGYDLKPTLADAELEGILKDAFGGR
;
A
#
# COMPACT_ATOMS: atom_id res chain seq x y z
N SER A 1 23.43 -28.98 14.24
CA SER A 1 23.58 -27.55 13.95
C SER A 1 24.99 -27.27 13.52
N ALA A 2 25.22 -26.63 12.37
CA ALA A 2 26.57 -26.22 11.97
C ALA A 2 27.07 -25.11 12.92
N PRO A 3 28.36 -25.09 13.29
CA PRO A 3 28.92 -24.04 14.14
C PRO A 3 28.83 -22.67 13.46
N LEU A 4 28.57 -21.62 14.25
CA LEU A 4 28.51 -20.24 13.75
C LEU A 4 29.93 -19.77 13.34
N PRO A 5 30.08 -19.04 12.22
CA PRO A 5 31.37 -18.55 11.75
C PRO A 5 31.97 -17.54 12.75
N ALA A 6 33.24 -17.73 13.09
CA ALA A 6 33.93 -16.93 14.12
C ALA A 6 34.54 -15.64 13.55
N THR A 7 34.74 -15.55 12.24
CA THR A 7 35.34 -14.39 11.58
C THR A 7 34.54 -13.91 10.38
N ARG A 8 34.77 -12.64 9.97
CA ARG A 8 34.18 -12.06 8.76
C ARG A 8 34.57 -12.83 7.50
N GLY A 9 35.79 -13.39 7.45
CA GLY A 9 36.24 -14.22 6.32
C GLY A 9 35.43 -15.50 6.19
N ASP A 10 35.15 -16.16 7.31
CA ASP A 10 34.34 -17.39 7.34
C ASP A 10 32.89 -17.13 6.93
N LEU A 11 32.35 -15.97 7.31
CA LEU A 11 31.00 -15.55 6.93
C LEU A 11 30.87 -15.38 5.40
N VAL A 12 31.87 -14.76 4.77
CA VAL A 12 31.91 -14.56 3.32
C VAL A 12 32.03 -15.90 2.59
N ALA A 13 32.93 -16.77 3.03
CA ALA A 13 33.09 -18.11 2.44
C ALA A 13 31.82 -18.96 2.55
N LEU A 14 31.06 -18.82 3.65
CA LEU A 14 29.80 -19.52 3.85
C LEU A 14 28.69 -18.96 2.94
N ILE A 15 28.66 -17.65 2.71
CA ILE A 15 27.73 -17.00 1.76
C ILE A 15 28.05 -17.46 0.32
N ASP A 16 29.32 -17.42 -0.08
CA ASP A 16 29.75 -17.81 -1.43
C ASP A 16 29.47 -19.31 -1.69
N ALA A 17 29.75 -20.17 -0.71
CA ALA A 17 29.39 -21.59 -0.79
C ALA A 17 27.87 -21.79 -0.91
N ARG A 18 27.06 -21.00 -0.20
CA ARG A 18 25.59 -21.08 -0.26
C ARG A 18 25.04 -20.61 -1.61
N ILE A 19 25.66 -19.59 -2.20
CA ILE A 19 25.31 -19.08 -3.53
C ILE A 19 25.69 -20.10 -4.62
N ALA A 20 26.86 -20.73 -4.48
CA ALA A 20 27.33 -21.78 -5.37
C ALA A 20 26.47 -23.06 -5.29
N GLU A 21 26.12 -23.53 -4.08
CA GLU A 21 25.21 -24.66 -3.87
C GLU A 21 23.81 -24.42 -4.42
N ARG A 22 23.33 -23.16 -4.41
CA ARG A 22 22.03 -22.78 -4.96
C ARG A 22 22.03 -22.56 -6.47
N GLY A 23 23.16 -22.77 -7.14
CA GLY A 23 23.23 -22.82 -8.60
C GLY A 23 22.67 -21.58 -9.28
N GLY A 24 23.07 -20.38 -8.84
CA GLY A 24 23.02 -19.14 -9.64
C GLY A 24 21.68 -18.70 -10.25
N ALA A 25 20.56 -19.36 -9.95
CA ALA A 25 19.24 -18.99 -10.42
C ALA A 25 18.39 -18.66 -9.20
N ALA A 26 18.33 -17.37 -8.85
CA ALA A 26 17.18 -16.90 -8.10
C ALA A 26 15.94 -17.36 -8.89
N PRO A 27 14.95 -18.03 -8.27
CA PRO A 27 13.71 -18.36 -8.96
C PRO A 27 13.21 -17.08 -9.62
N GLU A 28 13.03 -17.12 -10.93
CA GLU A 28 12.55 -16.00 -11.72
C GLU A 28 11.23 -15.55 -11.09
N TRP A 29 11.28 -14.48 -10.29
CA TRP A 29 10.12 -13.94 -9.62
C TRP A 29 9.24 -13.38 -10.72
N LYS A 30 8.24 -14.15 -11.12
CA LYS A 30 7.15 -13.66 -11.96
C LYS A 30 6.15 -13.01 -11.01
N PRO A 31 5.93 -11.69 -11.09
CA PRO A 31 4.84 -11.08 -10.34
C PRO A 31 3.56 -11.86 -10.68
N PRO A 32 2.72 -12.20 -9.69
CA PRO A 32 1.41 -12.77 -9.97
C PRO A 32 0.68 -11.82 -10.94
N PRO A 33 -0.13 -12.34 -11.87
CA PRO A 33 -0.89 -11.49 -12.77
C PRO A 33 -1.71 -10.49 -11.94
N PRO A 34 -1.76 -9.21 -12.34
CA PRO A 34 -2.50 -8.20 -11.59
C PRO A 34 -3.95 -8.66 -11.49
N LYS A 35 -4.41 -8.90 -10.26
CA LYS A 35 -5.83 -9.18 -10.02
C LYS A 35 -6.61 -7.91 -10.42
N PRO A 36 -7.78 -8.05 -11.07
CA PRO A 36 -8.61 -6.89 -11.34
C PRO A 36 -8.98 -6.21 -10.01
N ARG A 37 -8.72 -4.90 -9.92
CA ARG A 37 -9.09 -4.11 -8.74
C ARG A 37 -10.61 -3.99 -8.68
N LEU A 38 -11.19 -4.29 -7.53
CA LEU A 38 -12.64 -4.24 -7.31
C LEU A 38 -13.03 -2.95 -6.57
N THR A 39 -14.20 -2.42 -6.89
CA THR A 39 -14.87 -1.43 -6.03
C THR A 39 -15.37 -2.08 -4.74
N VAL A 40 -15.70 -1.27 -3.73
CA VAL A 40 -16.27 -1.77 -2.48
C VAL A 40 -17.63 -2.46 -2.73
N GLU A 41 -18.38 -1.97 -3.71
CA GLU A 41 -19.66 -2.51 -4.13
C GLU A 41 -19.52 -3.86 -4.82
N GLU A 42 -18.54 -4.01 -5.73
CA GLU A 42 -18.25 -5.28 -6.40
C GLU A 42 -17.78 -6.33 -5.38
N ALA A 43 -16.84 -5.96 -4.49
CA ALA A 43 -16.38 -6.83 -3.42
C ALA A 43 -17.52 -7.19 -2.44
N GLY A 44 -18.38 -6.21 -2.12
CA GLY A 44 -19.55 -6.42 -1.29
C GLY A 44 -20.56 -7.38 -1.91
N ALA A 45 -20.82 -7.26 -3.21
CA ALA A 45 -21.68 -8.18 -3.95
C ALA A 45 -21.12 -9.61 -3.95
N GLU A 46 -19.81 -9.79 -4.17
CA GLU A 46 -19.16 -11.12 -4.10
C GLU A 46 -19.17 -11.74 -2.69
N MET A 47 -19.26 -10.91 -1.66
CA MET A 47 -19.34 -11.33 -0.27
C MET A 47 -20.77 -11.55 0.23
N GLY A 48 -21.77 -11.16 -0.57
CA GLY A 48 -23.17 -11.19 -0.16
C GLY A 48 -23.49 -10.15 0.93
N LEU A 49 -22.79 -9.03 0.95
CA LEU A 49 -23.05 -7.94 1.88
C LEU A 49 -24.36 -7.22 1.53
N THR A 50 -25.09 -6.82 2.55
CA THR A 50 -26.25 -5.94 2.43
C THR A 50 -25.81 -4.53 2.01
N PRO A 51 -26.70 -3.73 1.39
CA PRO A 51 -26.38 -2.34 1.05
C PRO A 51 -25.89 -1.52 2.24
N PHE A 52 -26.46 -1.74 3.43
CA PHE A 52 -26.04 -1.09 4.65
C PHE A 52 -24.59 -1.44 5.05
N GLU A 53 -24.21 -2.71 4.96
CA GLU A 53 -22.85 -3.15 5.23
C GLU A 53 -21.86 -2.59 4.20
N VAL A 54 -22.24 -2.55 2.92
CA VAL A 54 -21.42 -1.95 1.85
C VAL A 54 -21.15 -0.47 2.13
N ASP A 55 -22.16 0.29 2.54
CA ASP A 55 -21.99 1.71 2.86
C ASP A 55 -21.14 1.93 4.12
N ALA A 56 -21.27 1.06 5.12
CA ALA A 56 -20.42 1.08 6.29
C ALA A 56 -18.95 0.77 5.94
N VAL A 57 -18.71 -0.23 5.08
CA VAL A 57 -17.37 -0.56 4.58
C VAL A 57 -16.78 0.63 3.84
N ARG A 58 -17.53 1.21 2.89
CA ARG A 58 -17.10 2.37 2.10
C ARG A 58 -16.71 3.53 3.00
N SER A 59 -17.54 3.85 4.00
CA SER A 59 -17.28 4.94 4.95
C SER A 59 -16.02 4.71 5.77
N ALA A 60 -15.79 3.47 6.23
CA ALA A 60 -14.60 3.11 7.00
C ALA A 60 -13.31 3.21 6.16
N TYR A 61 -13.35 2.76 4.90
CA TYR A 61 -12.22 2.90 3.97
C TYR A 61 -11.97 4.37 3.62
N GLN A 62 -13.01 5.15 3.33
CA GLN A 62 -12.87 6.56 2.95
C GLN A 62 -12.25 7.39 4.07
N ALA A 63 -12.66 7.17 5.33
CA ALA A 63 -12.07 7.83 6.48
C ALA A 63 -10.59 7.43 6.66
N ALA A 64 -10.28 6.14 6.53
CA ALA A 64 -8.90 5.65 6.65
C ALA A 64 -8.00 6.20 5.53
N GLU A 65 -8.48 6.20 4.28
CA GLU A 65 -7.75 6.71 3.12
C GLU A 65 -7.48 8.22 3.23
N ALA A 66 -8.47 9.02 3.65
CA ALA A 66 -8.27 10.45 3.86
C ALA A 66 -7.16 10.73 4.90
N GLU A 67 -7.16 9.99 6.00
CA GLU A 67 -6.12 10.11 7.04
C GLU A 67 -4.75 9.60 6.58
N LEU A 68 -4.70 8.54 5.77
CA LEU A 68 -3.48 8.04 5.17
C LEU A 68 -2.88 9.07 4.21
N ILE A 69 -3.69 9.62 3.31
CA ILE A 69 -3.25 10.67 2.39
C ILE A 69 -2.71 11.88 3.15
N ALA A 70 -3.42 12.36 4.17
CA ALA A 70 -2.93 13.44 5.03
C ALA A 70 -1.58 13.12 5.67
N SER A 71 -1.38 11.86 6.05
CA SER A 71 -0.14 11.39 6.66
C SER A 71 1.01 11.22 5.66
N VAL A 72 0.74 11.01 4.37
CA VAL A 72 1.75 10.90 3.30
C VAL A 72 2.06 12.26 2.67
N MET A 73 1.03 13.00 2.28
CA MET A 73 1.18 14.24 1.51
C MET A 73 1.31 15.47 2.41
N GLY A 74 0.94 15.35 3.69
CA GLY A 74 0.93 16.45 4.66
C GLY A 74 -0.36 17.28 4.64
N THR A 75 -1.31 16.95 3.76
CA THR A 75 -2.63 17.56 3.66
C THR A 75 -3.67 16.54 3.21
N ALA A 76 -4.93 16.70 3.62
CA ALA A 76 -6.07 15.92 3.13
C ALA A 76 -6.77 16.58 1.94
N ASP A 77 -6.35 17.79 1.56
CA ASP A 77 -6.90 18.55 0.44
C ASP A 77 -6.45 17.92 -0.89
N LEU A 78 -7.39 17.27 -1.57
CA LEU A 78 -7.11 16.56 -2.81
C LEU A 78 -6.76 17.51 -3.95
N ASP A 79 -7.31 18.73 -3.98
CA ASP A 79 -7.02 19.70 -5.03
C ASP A 79 -5.59 20.23 -4.88
N ALA A 80 -5.18 20.55 -3.65
CA ALA A 80 -3.79 20.94 -3.37
C ALA A 80 -2.80 19.82 -3.73
N ILE A 81 -3.17 18.55 -3.48
CA ILE A 81 -2.35 17.40 -3.88
C ILE A 81 -2.26 17.30 -5.41
N LYS A 82 -3.38 17.44 -6.12
CA LYS A 82 -3.39 17.40 -7.59
C LYS A 82 -2.49 18.48 -8.18
N GLU A 83 -2.57 19.71 -7.67
CA GLU A 83 -1.72 20.81 -8.12
C GLU A 83 -0.24 20.52 -7.87
N GLU A 84 0.12 20.05 -6.67
CA GLU A 84 1.50 19.71 -6.32
C GLU A 84 2.05 18.58 -7.21
N VAL A 85 1.23 17.54 -7.47
CA VAL A 85 1.64 16.41 -8.31
C VAL A 85 1.69 16.82 -9.79
N ALA A 86 0.76 17.64 -10.28
CA ALA A 86 0.78 18.17 -11.65
C ALA A 86 2.03 19.01 -11.89
N ALA A 87 2.38 19.89 -10.95
CA ALA A 87 3.60 20.68 -10.99
C ALA A 87 4.87 19.80 -10.96
N ALA A 88 4.83 18.64 -10.31
CA ALA A 88 5.91 17.66 -10.28
C ALA A 88 5.99 16.78 -11.54
N LYS A 89 4.93 16.69 -12.35
CA LYS A 89 4.90 15.86 -13.56
C LYS A 89 5.83 16.39 -14.64
N GLU A 90 5.95 17.71 -14.75
CA GLU A 90 6.71 18.39 -15.81
C GLU A 90 8.16 18.73 -15.40
N ASP A 91 8.51 18.56 -14.12
CA ASP A 91 9.80 18.97 -13.55
C ASP A 91 10.41 17.83 -12.71
N PRO A 92 11.54 17.23 -13.15
CA PRO A 92 12.22 16.17 -12.43
C PRO A 92 12.67 16.52 -11.01
N ASP A 93 13.06 17.77 -10.76
CA ASP A 93 13.53 18.21 -9.44
C ASP A 93 12.34 18.32 -8.48
N ARG A 94 11.20 18.84 -8.96
CA ARG A 94 9.94 18.85 -8.19
C ARG A 94 9.43 17.44 -7.93
N LYS A 95 9.56 16.53 -8.91
CA LYS A 95 9.24 15.11 -8.72
C LYS A 95 10.09 14.49 -7.61
N ALA A 96 11.41 14.71 -7.64
CA ALA A 96 12.30 14.19 -6.61
C ALA A 96 11.97 14.77 -5.23
N ALA A 97 11.68 16.08 -5.14
CA ALA A 97 11.28 16.74 -3.90
C ALA A 97 9.96 16.18 -3.35
N LEU A 98 8.96 15.98 -4.22
CA LEU A 98 7.66 15.40 -3.85
C LEU A 98 7.82 13.97 -3.32
N VAL A 99 8.64 13.15 -3.99
CA VAL A 99 8.94 11.79 -3.55
C VAL A 99 9.67 11.79 -2.22
N GLN A 100 10.70 12.63 -2.05
CA GLN A 100 11.42 12.74 -0.77
C GLN A 100 10.51 13.20 0.37
N LYS A 101 9.62 14.17 0.11
CA LYS A 101 8.61 14.63 1.07
C LYS A 101 7.67 13.49 1.45
N ALA A 102 7.10 12.79 0.48
CA ALA A 102 6.18 11.68 0.72
C ALA A 102 6.86 10.54 1.50
N VAL A 103 8.07 10.13 1.11
CA VAL A 103 8.84 9.08 1.82
C VAL A 103 9.19 9.53 3.24
N GLY A 104 9.66 10.78 3.40
CA GLY A 104 9.97 11.34 4.72
C GLY A 104 8.73 11.42 5.62
N ASN A 105 7.56 11.69 5.06
CA ASN A 105 6.28 11.66 5.78
C ASN A 105 5.87 10.24 6.16
N VAL A 106 5.99 9.26 5.27
CA VAL A 106 5.73 7.84 5.57
C VAL A 106 6.60 7.36 6.72
N ILE A 107 7.91 7.62 6.68
CA ILE A 107 8.83 7.20 7.75
C ILE A 107 8.44 7.84 9.10
N ARG A 108 8.11 9.14 9.10
CA ARG A 108 7.70 9.85 10.32
C ARG A 108 6.35 9.38 10.86
N ASN A 109 5.44 8.98 9.98
CA ASN A 109 4.06 8.63 10.33
C ASN A 109 3.82 7.11 10.34
N LEU A 110 4.83 6.26 10.20
CA LEU A 110 4.66 4.80 10.08
C LEU A 110 3.81 4.22 11.22
N GLY A 111 4.09 4.61 12.46
CA GLY A 111 3.30 4.16 13.62
C GLY A 111 1.84 4.63 13.57
N LYS A 112 1.58 5.84 13.06
CA LYS A 112 0.22 6.35 12.86
C LYS A 112 -0.51 5.61 11.73
N MET A 113 0.20 5.25 10.67
CA MET A 113 -0.39 4.49 9.56
C MET A 113 -0.87 3.11 10.01
N MET A 114 -0.08 2.42 10.82
CA MET A 114 -0.50 1.15 11.43
C MET A 114 -1.75 1.30 12.29
N THR A 115 -1.86 2.38 13.08
CA THR A 115 -3.05 2.60 13.91
C THR A 115 -4.29 2.99 13.09
N ILE A 116 -4.12 3.64 11.94
CA ILE A 116 -5.22 3.91 11.00
C ILE A 116 -5.80 2.59 10.48
N GLU A 117 -4.95 1.64 10.07
CA GLU A 117 -5.40 0.32 9.62
C GLU A 117 -6.10 -0.47 10.73
N ASP A 118 -5.52 -0.52 11.92
CA ASP A 118 -6.11 -1.20 13.08
C ASP A 118 -7.48 -0.61 13.46
N ARG A 119 -7.62 0.72 13.39
CA ARG A 119 -8.90 1.40 13.67
C ARG A 119 -9.92 1.11 12.58
N ARG A 120 -9.54 1.15 11.30
CA ARG A 120 -10.43 0.76 10.18
C ARG A 120 -10.94 -0.66 10.40
N ASP A 121 -10.06 -1.59 10.73
CA ASP A 121 -10.44 -2.99 10.95
C ASP A 121 -11.37 -3.16 12.16
N ARG A 122 -11.15 -2.38 13.23
CA ARG A 122 -12.04 -2.35 14.38
C ARG A 122 -13.42 -1.81 14.01
N ASP A 123 -13.48 -0.78 13.17
CA ASP A 123 -14.75 -0.21 12.71
C ASP A 123 -15.49 -1.18 11.80
N LEU A 124 -14.78 -1.87 10.90
CA LEU A 124 -15.35 -2.94 10.05
C LEU A 124 -15.93 -4.08 10.88
N ARG A 125 -15.23 -4.51 11.96
CA ARG A 125 -15.72 -5.57 12.87
C ARG A 125 -16.98 -5.22 13.65
N ARG A 126 -17.44 -3.96 13.62
CA ARG A 126 -18.74 -3.58 14.22
C ARG A 126 -19.93 -3.98 13.36
N VAL A 127 -19.70 -4.19 12.06
CA VAL A 127 -20.75 -4.47 11.07
C VAL A 127 -20.51 -5.77 10.31
N LEU A 128 -19.26 -6.23 10.20
CA LEU A 128 -18.89 -7.47 9.53
C LEU A 128 -18.36 -8.52 10.52
N SER A 129 -18.50 -9.80 10.15
CA SER A 129 -17.83 -10.91 10.85
C SER A 129 -16.32 -10.89 10.63
N GLU A 130 -15.55 -11.56 11.49
CA GLU A 130 -14.09 -11.65 11.34
C GLU A 130 -13.67 -12.31 10.02
N GLU A 131 -14.41 -13.32 9.56
CA GLU A 131 -14.17 -13.98 8.27
C GLU A 131 -14.43 -13.03 7.10
N GLN A 132 -15.51 -12.23 7.16
CA GLN A 132 -15.80 -11.22 6.16
C GLN A 132 -14.72 -10.14 6.12
N VAL A 133 -14.26 -9.64 7.27
CA VAL A 133 -13.15 -8.67 7.34
C VAL A 133 -11.87 -9.26 6.74
N LYS A 134 -11.55 -10.53 7.05
CA LYS A 134 -10.38 -11.21 6.50
C LYS A 134 -10.49 -11.40 4.98
N LYS A 135 -11.66 -11.78 4.48
CA LYS A 135 -11.92 -11.91 3.03
C LYS A 135 -11.80 -10.54 2.35
N LEU A 136 -12.36 -9.49 2.95
CA LEU A 136 -12.32 -8.13 2.44
C LEU A 136 -10.88 -7.63 2.26
N LYS A 137 -10.01 -7.87 3.25
CA LYS A 137 -8.58 -7.55 3.19
C LYS A 137 -7.81 -8.30 2.10
N GLY A 138 -8.34 -9.43 1.63
CA GLY A 138 -7.75 -10.22 0.56
C GLY A 138 -8.03 -9.67 -0.84
N TYR A 139 -8.96 -8.71 -0.96
CA TYR A 139 -9.24 -8.02 -2.22
C TYR A 139 -8.27 -6.87 -2.44
N ASP A 140 -7.92 -6.64 -3.71
CA ASP A 140 -7.29 -5.41 -4.16
C ASP A 140 -8.42 -4.42 -4.48
N LEU A 141 -8.70 -3.53 -3.53
CA LEU A 141 -9.78 -2.56 -3.68
C LEU A 141 -9.28 -1.30 -4.38
N LYS A 142 -10.14 -0.73 -5.24
CA LYS A 142 -9.96 0.62 -5.75
C LYS A 142 -10.07 1.63 -4.59
N PRO A 143 -9.38 2.78 -4.68
CA PRO A 143 -9.53 3.83 -3.68
C PRO A 143 -11.01 4.25 -3.57
N THR A 144 -11.48 4.45 -2.35
CA THR A 144 -12.83 4.94 -2.06
C THR A 144 -12.95 6.46 -2.07
N LEU A 145 -11.82 7.16 -2.01
CA LEU A 145 -11.78 8.59 -2.32
C LEU A 145 -12.28 8.81 -3.74
N ALA A 146 -13.36 9.58 -3.86
CA ALA A 146 -14.09 9.81 -5.11
C ALA A 146 -13.35 10.76 -6.05
N ASP A 147 -12.11 10.42 -6.40
CA ASP A 147 -11.26 11.22 -7.28
C ASP A 147 -10.45 10.33 -8.22
N ALA A 148 -11.05 10.02 -9.37
CA ALA A 148 -10.46 9.16 -10.39
C ALA A 148 -9.19 9.79 -11.02
N GLU A 149 -9.08 11.12 -11.01
CA GLU A 149 -7.90 11.82 -11.52
C GLU A 149 -6.72 11.64 -10.59
N LEU A 150 -6.95 11.69 -9.27
CA LEU A 150 -5.92 11.50 -8.27
C LEU A 150 -5.21 10.14 -8.41
N GLU A 151 -5.94 9.06 -8.69
CA GLU A 151 -5.34 7.73 -8.90
C GLU A 151 -4.37 7.74 -10.10
N GLY A 152 -4.78 8.31 -11.24
CA GLY A 152 -3.93 8.43 -12.43
C GLY A 152 -2.70 9.31 -12.18
N ILE A 153 -2.91 10.44 -11.50
CA ILE A 153 -1.88 11.42 -11.16
C ILE A 153 -0.82 10.82 -10.22
N LEU A 154 -1.25 10.09 -9.16
CA LEU A 154 -0.35 9.41 -8.24
C LEU A 154 0.42 8.28 -8.94
N LYS A 155 -0.23 7.52 -9.83
CA LYS A 155 0.44 6.47 -10.59
C LYS A 155 1.53 7.03 -11.51
N ASP A 156 1.27 8.13 -12.21
CA ASP A 156 2.27 8.80 -13.06
C ASP A 156 3.45 9.37 -12.26
N ALA A 157 3.18 9.89 -11.07
CA ALA A 157 4.19 10.50 -10.20
C ALA A 157 5.03 9.46 -9.45
N PHE A 158 4.44 8.38 -8.95
CA PHE A 158 5.11 7.43 -8.06
C PHE A 158 5.34 6.04 -8.68
N GLY A 159 4.53 5.63 -9.64
CA GLY A 159 4.56 4.30 -10.25
C GLY A 159 5.56 4.15 -11.38
N GLY A 160 6.84 4.49 -11.12
CA GLY A 160 7.96 4.50 -12.08
C GLY A 160 7.82 3.55 -13.27
N ARG A 161 8.08 4.09 -14.47
CA ARG A 161 8.11 3.39 -15.76
C ARG A 161 8.89 2.09 -15.72
#